data_AF-A0A2V6WVR8-F1
#
_entry.id   AF-A0A2V6WVR8-F1
#
_cell.length_a   1.000
_cell.length_b   1.000
_cell.length_c   1.000
_cell.angle_alpha   90.00
_cell.angle_beta   90.00
_cell.angle_gamma   90.00
#
_symmetry.space_group_name_H-M   'P 1'
#
loop_
_entity.id
_entity.type
_entity.pdbx_description
1 polymer ?
#
loop_
_entity_poly.entity_id
_entity_poly.type
_entity_poly.pdbx_seq_one_letter_code
_entity_poly.pdbx_strand_id
1 'polypeptide(L)' 'REPHLWSRGDLVRCASPELGEIVTQGIVPRLSRTPGRLAGWSPRPGSDNEAVLGTLLGYTPEQIRRVTSSA' A
#
# COMPACT_ATOMS: atom_id res chain seq x y z
N ARG A 1 -18.69 19.67 -6.70
CA ARG A 1 -19.08 18.59 -5.77
C ARG A 1 -19.64 17.47 -6.63
N GLU A 2 -19.14 16.25 -6.45
CA GLU A 2 -19.27 15.14 -7.40
C GLU A 2 -20.01 13.97 -6.73
N PRO A 3 -21.32 14.12 -6.37
CA PRO A 3 -22.00 13.20 -5.44
C PRO A 3 -22.00 11.76 -5.95
N HIS A 4 -22.10 11.62 -7.27
CA HIS A 4 -22.12 10.33 -7.92
C HIS A 4 -20.79 9.58 -7.74
N LEU A 5 -19.64 10.25 -7.91
CA LEU A 5 -18.31 9.64 -7.75
C LEU A 5 -18.07 9.19 -6.31
N TRP A 6 -18.49 10.01 -5.33
CA TRP A 6 -18.44 9.64 -3.92
C TRP A 6 -19.35 8.45 -3.60
N SER A 7 -20.59 8.46 -4.09
CA SER A 7 -21.60 7.43 -3.76
C SER A 7 -21.23 6.02 -4.24
N ARG A 8 -20.48 5.92 -5.34
CA ARG A 8 -20.06 4.64 -5.91
C ARG A 8 -18.66 4.20 -5.48
N GLY A 9 -17.96 5.04 -4.70
CA GLY A 9 -16.60 4.78 -4.24
C GLY A 9 -15.52 5.01 -5.29
N ASP A 10 -15.78 5.81 -6.33
CA ASP A 10 -14.76 6.22 -7.30
C ASP A 10 -13.80 7.23 -6.67
N LEU A 11 -14.26 7.96 -5.65
CA LEU A 11 -13.45 8.81 -4.79
C LEU A 11 -13.46 8.28 -3.37
N VAL A 12 -12.29 8.19 -2.76
CA VAL A 12 -12.10 7.68 -1.40
C VAL A 12 -11.18 8.61 -0.61
N ARG A 13 -11.44 8.73 0.70
CA ARG A 13 -10.54 9.39 1.64
C ARG A 13 -9.62 8.34 2.24
N CYS A 14 -8.32 8.62 2.25
CA CYS A 14 -7.31 7.74 2.82
C CYS A 14 -6.33 8.55 3.67
N ALA A 15 -5.95 8.03 4.83
CA ALA A 15 -4.94 8.63 5.69
C ALA A 15 -3.54 8.23 5.22
N SER A 16 -2.75 9.20 4.79
CA SER A 16 -1.32 9.05 4.50
C SER A 16 -0.50 9.46 5.74
N PRO A 17 0.51 8.68 6.15
CA PRO A 17 1.40 9.05 7.25
C PRO A 17 2.12 10.40 7.04
N GLU A 18 2.42 10.77 5.79
CA GLU A 18 3.20 11.97 5.47
C GLU A 18 2.31 13.15 5.08
N LEU A 19 1.17 12.90 4.45
CA LEU A 19 0.32 13.95 3.87
C LEU A 19 -0.99 14.18 4.65
N GLY A 20 -1.28 13.38 5.68
CA GLY A 20 -2.56 13.42 6.38
C GLY A 20 -3.69 12.82 5.54
N GLU A 21 -4.92 13.32 5.70
CA GLU A 21 -6.05 12.85 4.90
C GLU A 21 -5.97 13.38 3.46
N ILE A 22 -5.97 12.47 2.50
CA ILE A 22 -6.01 12.80 1.08
C ILE A 22 -7.17 12.11 0.37
N VAL A 23 -7.61 12.68 -0.74
CA VAL A 23 -8.61 12.09 -1.63
C VAL A 23 -7.90 11.46 -2.83
N THR A 24 -8.17 10.19 -3.08
CA THR A 24 -7.63 9.45 -4.22
C THR A 24 -8.74 8.73 -4.97
N GLN A 25 -8.39 8.18 -6.13
CA GLN A 25 -9.26 7.30 -6.88
C GLN A 25 -9.47 5.99 -6.11
N GLY A 26 -10.72 5.56 -5.99
CA GLY A 26 -11.07 4.26 -5.45
C GLY A 26 -10.80 3.11 -6.44
N ILE A 27 -11.10 1.89 -6.02
CA ILE A 27 -10.81 0.70 -6.85
C ILE A 27 -11.89 0.53 -7.91
N VAL A 28 -11.48 0.59 -9.18
CA VAL A 28 -12.34 0.39 -10.34
C VAL A 28 -11.76 -0.68 -11.29
N PRO A 29 -12.59 -1.55 -11.88
CA PRO A 29 -14.04 -1.70 -11.66
C PRO A 29 -14.36 -2.38 -10.32
N ARG A 30 -15.55 -2.11 -9.77
CA ARG A 30 -16.05 -2.82 -8.58
C ARG A 30 -16.61 -4.18 -8.97
N LEU A 31 -15.81 -5.22 -8.79
CA LEU A 31 -16.22 -6.60 -9.05
C LEU A 31 -17.28 -7.06 -8.03
N SER A 32 -18.31 -7.76 -8.50
CA SER A 32 -19.44 -8.19 -7.66
C SER A 32 -19.09 -9.35 -6.71
N ARG A 33 -18.21 -10.26 -7.14
CA ARG A 33 -17.81 -11.45 -6.34
C ARG A 33 -16.52 -11.24 -5.56
N THR A 34 -15.59 -10.46 -6.10
CA THR A 34 -14.25 -10.23 -5.53
C THR A 34 -13.93 -8.74 -5.54
N PRO A 35 -14.70 -7.91 -4.82
CA PRO A 35 -14.42 -6.47 -4.76
C PRO A 35 -13.01 -6.24 -4.21
N GLY A 36 -12.21 -5.45 -4.92
CA GLY A 36 -10.89 -5.06 -4.43
C GLY A 36 -10.99 -4.24 -3.14
N ARG A 37 -9.92 -4.25 -2.35
CA ARG A 37 -9.82 -3.50 -1.09
C ARG A 37 -8.57 -2.65 -1.10
N LEU A 38 -8.70 -1.41 -0.63
CA LEU A 38 -7.56 -0.55 -0.33
C LEU A 38 -6.97 -1.00 1.01
N ALA A 39 -5.75 -1.51 0.98
CA ALA A 39 -5.02 -1.94 2.17
C ALA A 39 -4.28 -0.80 2.89
N GLY A 40 -4.38 0.43 2.38
CA GLY A 40 -3.64 1.61 2.87
C GLY A 40 -2.52 2.01 1.92
N TRP A 41 -1.74 3.01 2.33
CA TRP A 41 -0.58 3.47 1.57
C TRP A 41 0.59 2.53 1.75
N SER A 42 1.42 2.43 0.71
CA SER A 42 2.75 1.84 0.88
C SER A 42 3.44 2.56 2.04
N PRO A 43 4.06 1.80 2.95
CA PRO A 43 4.98 2.37 3.92
C PRO A 43 6.18 3.01 3.23
N ARG A 44 7.14 3.49 4.01
CA ARG A 44 8.41 4.04 3.52
C ARG A 44 9.18 3.01 2.68
N PRO A 45 10.02 3.43 1.72
CA PRO A 45 10.90 2.52 0.98
C PRO A 45 11.65 1.56 1.91
N GLY A 46 11.58 0.27 1.61
CA GLY A 46 12.25 -0.79 2.37
C GLY A 46 11.52 -1.29 3.62
N SER A 47 10.33 -0.80 3.94
CA SER A 47 9.61 -1.22 5.16
C SER A 47 9.22 -2.70 5.19
N ASP A 48 9.07 -3.34 4.02
CA ASP A 48 8.74 -4.76 3.89
C ASP A 48 9.98 -5.65 3.70
N ASN A 49 11.20 -5.11 3.80
CA ASN A 49 12.44 -5.87 3.55
C ASN A 49 12.57 -7.09 4.49
N GLU A 50 12.30 -6.93 5.78
CA GLU A 50 12.36 -8.03 6.76
C GLU A 50 11.30 -9.10 6.49
N ALA A 51 10.08 -8.68 6.15
CA ALA A 51 8.99 -9.60 5.82
C ALA A 51 9.30 -10.41 4.55
N VAL A 52 9.81 -9.75 3.50
CA VAL A 52 10.09 -10.43 2.22
C VAL A 52 11.41 -11.18 2.27
N LEU A 53 12.53 -10.50 2.52
CA LEU A 53 13.85 -11.12 2.47
C LEU A 53 14.04 -12.14 3.61
N GLY A 54 13.63 -11.78 4.82
CA GLY A 54 13.74 -12.65 5.99
C GLY A 54 12.69 -13.74 6.00
N THR A 55 11.41 -13.37 6.12
CA THR A 55 10.34 -14.35 6.36
C THR A 55 10.00 -15.18 5.13
N LEU A 56 9.86 -14.57 3.95
CA LEU A 56 9.48 -15.30 2.74
C LEU A 56 10.66 -15.99 2.04
N LEU A 57 11.83 -15.36 2.04
CA LEU A 57 13.00 -15.84 1.29
C LEU A 57 14.10 -16.46 2.16
N GLY A 58 13.98 -16.38 3.49
CA GLY A 58 14.87 -17.08 4.43
C GLY A 58 16.26 -16.46 4.57
N TYR A 59 16.43 -15.17 4.27
CA TYR A 59 17.72 -14.49 4.42
C TYR A 59 18.04 -14.28 5.90
N THR A 60 19.31 -14.44 6.25
CA THR A 60 19.81 -14.03 7.57
C THR A 60 19.89 -12.51 7.66
N PRO A 61 19.90 -11.94 8.88
CA PRO A 61 20.09 -10.49 9.07
C PRO A 61 21.34 -9.93 8.36
N GLU A 62 22.42 -10.71 8.28
CA GLU A 62 23.66 -10.36 7.57
C GLU A 62 23.45 -10.27 6.06
N GLN A 63 22.69 -11.21 5.48
CA GLN A 63 22.34 -11.21 4.07
C GLN A 63 21.46 -10.03 3.71
N ILE A 64 20.45 -9.74 4.54
CA ILE A 64 19.56 -8.58 4.37
C ILE A 64 20.39 -7.30 4.39
N ARG A 65 21.18 -7.08 5.45
CA ARG A 65 22.03 -5.88 5.56
C ARG A 65 22.91 -5.68 4.34
N ARG A 66 23.58 -6.74 3.86
CA ARG A 66 24.47 -6.67 2.69
C ARG A 66 23.76 -6.20 1.42
N VAL A 67 22.51 -6.59 1.19
CA VAL A 67 21.78 -6.21 -0.04
C VAL A 67 21.00 -4.90 0.12
N THR A 68 20.70 -4.48 1.35
CA THR A 68 20.04 -3.19 1.62
C THR A 68 21.01 -2.05 1.90
N SER A 69 22.26 -2.34 2.24
CA SER A 69 23.29 -1.35 2.59
C SER A 69 23.99 -0.73 1.38
N SER A 70 23.43 -0.83 0.17
CA SER A 70 24.08 -0.22 -1.00
C SER A 70 23.93 1.30 -0.95
N ALA A 71 24.94 1.93 -0.35
CA ALA A 71 25.43 3.27 -0.64
C ALA A 71 26.89 3.12 -1.08
#